data_AF-A0A359HM43-F1
#
_entry.id   AF-A0A359HM43-F1
#
_cell.length_a   1.000
_cell.length_b   1.000
_cell.length_c   1.000
_cell.angle_alpha   90.00
_cell.angle_beta   90.00
_cell.angle_gamma   90.00
#
_symmetry.space_group_name_H-M   'P 1'
#
loop_
_entity.id
_entity.type
_entity.pdbx_description
1 polymer ?
#
loop_
_entity_poly.entity_id
_entity_poly.type
_entity_poly.pdbx_seq_one_letter_code
_entity_poly.pdbx_strand_id
1 'polypeptide(L)'
;MEKLDQKLTRVSDLRQSILDDIFKDFTHSRKKWLRTLLEPFVWFSAHRFAGMAAKLDNTITLYGFRQALNEFLAPFVRYLKLSGVENIPRDGPLLIVSNHPGAIDSIAIGASLPRDDLSIIATGFPLLHRLPSA
;
A
#
# COMPACT_ATOMS: atom_id res chain seq x y z
N MET A 1 18.23 23.35 1.54
CA MET A 1 16.87 23.24 2.10
C MET A 1 15.86 23.14 0.94
N GLU A 2 16.07 22.21 0.02
CA GLU A 2 15.36 22.14 -1.27
C GLU A 2 14.78 20.74 -1.55
N LYS A 3 14.75 19.88 -0.52
CA LYS A 3 14.16 18.52 -0.60
C LYS A 3 12.89 18.34 0.23
N LEU A 4 12.37 19.40 0.84
CA LEU A 4 11.17 19.35 1.68
C LEU A 4 9.93 19.93 0.98
N ASP A 5 9.91 19.89 -0.35
CA ASP A 5 8.72 20.20 -1.16
C ASP A 5 8.20 18.94 -1.88
N GLN A 6 8.53 17.77 -1.32
CA GLN A 6 7.87 16.52 -1.67
C GLN A 6 6.42 16.65 -1.24
N LYS A 7 5.54 16.79 -2.24
CA LYS A 7 4.09 16.85 -2.14
C LYS A 7 3.58 15.83 -1.11
N LEU A 8 3.34 16.28 0.13
CA LEU A 8 2.87 15.42 1.21
C LEU A 8 1.64 14.66 0.74
N THR A 9 1.70 13.34 0.85
CA THR A 9 0.60 12.46 0.46
C THR A 9 -0.64 12.78 1.29
N ARG A 10 -1.62 13.44 0.66
CA ARG A 10 -2.84 13.88 1.33
C ARG A 10 -3.81 12.72 1.46
N VAL A 11 -4.22 12.44 2.70
CA VAL A 11 -5.22 11.41 3.01
C VAL A 11 -6.53 11.63 2.23
N SER A 12 -6.91 12.88 1.96
CA SER A 12 -8.07 13.21 1.12
C SER A 12 -7.97 12.66 -0.29
N ASP A 13 -6.79 12.79 -0.89
CA ASP A 13 -6.54 12.48 -2.30
C ASP A 13 -6.44 10.96 -2.46
N LEU A 14 -5.81 10.27 -1.51
CA LEU A 14 -5.80 8.82 -1.43
C LEU A 14 -7.21 8.25 -1.23
N ARG A 15 -7.98 8.81 -0.28
CA ARG A 15 -9.37 8.41 -0.02
C ARG A 15 -10.21 8.53 -1.28
N GLN A 16 -10.10 9.66 -2.01
CA GLN A 16 -10.85 9.85 -3.24
C GLN A 16 -10.47 8.78 -4.28
N SER A 17 -9.19 8.43 -4.40
CA SER A 17 -8.75 7.32 -5.27
C SER A 17 -9.45 6.01 -4.93
N ILE A 18 -9.48 5.66 -3.65
CA ILE A 18 -10.05 4.41 -3.17
C ILE A 18 -11.55 4.38 -3.42
N LEU A 19 -12.26 5.47 -3.14
CA LEU A 19 -13.69 5.57 -3.40
C LEU A 19 -13.98 5.46 -4.90
N ASP A 20 -13.21 6.15 -5.74
CA ASP A 20 -13.38 6.09 -7.19
C ASP A 20 -13.15 4.65 -7.71
N ASP A 21 -12.12 3.96 -7.22
CA ASP A 21 -11.84 2.56 -7.58
C ASP A 21 -12.94 1.61 -7.10
N ILE A 22 -13.42 1.74 -5.85
CA ILE A 22 -14.54 0.92 -5.32
C ILE A 22 -15.79 1.07 -6.21
N PHE A 23 -16.11 2.28 -6.64
CA PHE A 23 -17.32 2.52 -7.44
C PHE A 23 -17.12 2.31 -8.95
N LYS A 24 -15.88 2.21 -9.44
CA LYS A 24 -15.58 1.99 -10.86
C LYS A 24 -16.17 0.67 -11.37
N ASP A 25 -16.06 -0.41 -10.60
CA ASP A 25 -16.56 -1.74 -11.03
C ASP A 25 -18.07 -1.91 -10.77
N PHE A 26 -18.63 -1.20 -9.79
CA PHE A 26 -20.07 -1.20 -9.53
C PHE A 26 -20.88 -0.43 -10.59
N THR A 27 -20.24 0.37 -11.45
CA THR A 27 -20.94 1.27 -12.39
C THR A 27 -21.36 0.63 -13.72
N HIS A 28 -21.33 -0.70 -13.87
CA HIS A 28 -21.95 -1.36 -15.02
C HIS A 28 -23.49 -1.15 -15.10
N SER A 29 -24.13 -0.63 -14.04
CA SER A 29 -25.55 -0.24 -14.05
C SER A 29 -25.81 1.10 -13.32
N ARG A 30 -25.78 2.19 -14.11
CA ARG A 30 -26.47 3.50 -13.97
C ARG A 30 -27.33 3.80 -12.73
N LYS A 31 -26.78 3.85 -11.52
CA LYS A 31 -27.52 4.32 -10.34
C LYS A 31 -26.64 5.21 -9.45
N LYS A 32 -26.52 6.50 -9.82
CA LYS A 32 -25.84 7.55 -9.02
C LYS A 32 -26.30 7.56 -7.55
N TRP A 33 -27.55 7.19 -7.29
CA TRP A 33 -28.11 7.05 -5.94
C TRP A 33 -27.42 5.96 -5.10
N LEU A 34 -26.88 4.91 -5.73
CA LEU A 34 -26.18 3.82 -5.04
C LEU A 34 -24.87 4.33 -4.43
N ARG A 35 -24.16 5.21 -5.14
CA ARG A 35 -23.01 5.93 -4.59
C ARG A 35 -23.44 6.81 -3.43
N THR A 36 -24.47 7.64 -3.60
CA THR A 36 -24.95 8.51 -2.51
C THR A 36 -25.38 7.76 -1.25
N LEU A 37 -25.95 6.56 -1.38
CA LEU A 37 -26.38 5.73 -0.26
C LEU A 37 -25.22 4.99 0.43
N LEU A 38 -24.30 4.42 -0.36
CA LEU A 38 -23.21 3.58 0.16
C LEU A 38 -21.96 4.37 0.53
N GLU A 39 -21.73 5.54 -0.07
CA GLU A 39 -20.54 6.36 0.13
C GLU A 39 -20.30 6.66 1.62
N PRO A 40 -21.27 7.10 2.44
CA PRO A 40 -21.04 7.33 3.86
C PRO A 40 -20.53 6.09 4.62
N PHE A 41 -20.98 4.90 4.23
CA PHE A 41 -20.58 3.64 4.86
C PHE A 41 -19.16 3.24 4.48
N VAL A 42 -18.81 3.29 3.19
CA VAL A 42 -17.46 2.96 2.72
C VAL A 42 -16.44 4.07 2.99
N TRP A 43 -16.90 5.31 3.19
CA TRP A 43 -16.06 6.48 3.42
C TRP A 43 -15.18 6.30 4.65
N PHE A 44 -15.73 5.78 5.75
CA PHE A 44 -14.96 5.59 6.97
C PHE A 44 -13.82 4.58 6.75
N SER A 45 -14.11 3.46 6.11
CA SER A 45 -13.10 2.44 5.76
C SER A 45 -12.06 3.00 4.79
N ALA A 46 -12.49 3.69 3.74
CA ALA A 46 -11.61 4.33 2.77
C ALA A 46 -10.72 5.40 3.41
N HIS A 47 -11.26 6.19 4.34
CA HIS A 47 -10.51 7.21 5.06
C HIS A 47 -9.45 6.59 5.98
N ARG A 48 -9.81 5.54 6.73
CA ARG A 48 -8.85 4.81 7.56
C ARG A 48 -7.73 4.20 6.73
N PHE A 49 -8.06 3.53 5.63
CA PHE A 49 -7.06 2.94 4.74
C PHE A 49 -6.17 4.01 4.08
N ALA A 50 -6.74 5.12 3.63
CA ALA A 50 -5.98 6.26 3.12
C ALA A 50 -5.01 6.82 4.17
N GLY A 51 -5.42 6.89 5.44
CA GLY A 51 -4.53 7.26 6.54
C GLY A 51 -3.36 6.29 6.73
N MET A 52 -3.63 4.99 6.64
CA MET A 52 -2.58 3.96 6.71
C MET A 52 -1.62 4.05 5.51
N ALA A 53 -2.12 4.25 4.30
CA ALA A 53 -1.31 4.38 3.09
C ALA A 53 -0.46 5.67 3.10
N ALA A 54 -1.01 6.80 3.56
CA ALA A 54 -0.22 8.02 3.74
C ALA A 54 0.86 7.83 4.81
N LYS A 55 0.56 7.12 5.90
CA LYS A 55 1.56 6.80 6.93
C LYS A 55 2.67 5.91 6.35
N LEU A 56 2.30 4.87 5.60
CA LEU A 56 3.26 3.98 4.91
C LEU A 56 4.24 4.80 4.07
N ASP A 57 3.74 5.62 3.16
CA ASP A 57 4.56 6.44 2.26
C ASP A 57 5.53 7.37 3.00
N ASN A 58 5.06 8.03 4.06
CA ASN A 58 5.92 8.84 4.92
C ASN A 58 6.97 7.99 5.66
N THR A 59 6.59 6.82 6.19
CA THR A 59 7.52 5.92 6.90
C THR A 59 8.58 5.36 5.95
N ILE A 60 8.27 5.09 4.67
CA ILE A 60 9.28 4.66 3.69
C ILE A 60 10.36 5.73 3.52
N THR A 61 9.96 7.00 3.39
CA THR A 61 10.92 8.12 3.27
C THR A 61 11.81 8.27 4.51
N LEU A 62 11.27 8.05 5.70
CA LEU A 62 11.98 8.29 6.96
C LEU A 62 12.80 7.09 7.46
N TYR A 63 12.31 5.87 7.25
CA TYR A 63 12.80 4.66 7.91
C TYR A 63 13.01 3.47 6.97
N GLY A 64 12.73 3.61 5.68
CA GLY A 64 12.90 2.55 4.68
C GLY A 64 11.68 1.62 4.55
N PHE A 65 11.72 0.82 3.48
CA PHE A 65 10.61 -0.05 3.08
C PHE A 65 10.26 -1.08 4.13
N ARG A 66 11.25 -1.75 4.73
CA ARG A 66 11.00 -2.87 5.63
C ARG A 66 10.25 -2.43 6.87
N GLN A 67 10.67 -1.33 7.50
CA GLN A 67 9.97 -0.80 8.68
C GLN A 67 8.55 -0.37 8.32
N ALA A 68 8.40 0.38 7.22
CA ALA A 68 7.10 0.86 6.77
C ALA A 68 6.10 -0.27 6.51
N LEU A 69 6.54 -1.33 5.83
CA LEU A 69 5.70 -2.49 5.53
C LEU A 69 5.37 -3.29 6.80
N ASN A 70 6.30 -3.44 7.76
CA ASN A 70 6.01 -4.08 9.04
C ASN A 70 4.92 -3.33 9.82
N GLU A 71 5.01 -2.00 9.89
CA GLU A 71 4.00 -1.16 10.55
C GLU A 71 2.64 -1.22 9.83
N PHE A 72 2.65 -1.22 8.50
CA PHE A 72 1.42 -1.30 7.70
C PHE A 72 0.74 -2.67 7.80
N LEU A 73 1.51 -3.75 7.96
CA LEU A 73 1.02 -5.13 8.05
C LEU A 73 0.35 -5.44 9.40
N ALA A 74 0.84 -4.82 10.49
CA ALA A 74 0.45 -5.16 11.86
C ALA A 74 -1.08 -5.16 12.14
N PRO A 75 -1.90 -4.26 11.56
CA PRO A 75 -3.35 -4.30 11.77
C PRO A 75 -4.06 -5.48 11.10
N PHE A 76 -3.43 -6.13 10.11
CA PHE A 76 -4.04 -7.19 9.30
C PHE A 76 -3.55 -8.58 9.66
N VAL A 77 -2.28 -8.70 10.10
CA VAL A 77 -1.64 -9.98 10.36
C VAL A 77 -1.18 -10.05 11.80
N ARG A 78 -1.76 -10.99 12.56
CA ARG A 78 -1.38 -11.24 13.96
C ARG A 78 -0.06 -12.02 14.06
N TYR A 79 0.18 -12.93 13.13
CA TYR A 79 1.32 -13.83 13.15
C TYR A 79 1.82 -14.11 11.74
N LEU A 80 3.13 -14.01 11.55
CA LEU A 80 3.83 -14.32 10.30
C LEU A 80 4.92 -15.34 10.61
N LYS A 81 4.87 -16.51 9.95
CA LYS A 81 5.90 -17.54 10.08
C LYS A 81 6.85 -17.45 8.90
N LEU A 82 8.14 -17.31 9.21
CA LEU A 82 9.19 -17.23 8.21
C LEU A 82 10.04 -18.50 8.23
N SER A 83 10.53 -18.90 7.08
CA SER A 83 11.45 -20.03 6.91
C SER A 83 12.38 -19.73 5.74
N GLY A 84 13.66 -20.09 5.85
CA GLY A 84 14.62 -19.88 4.77
C GLY A 84 15.04 -18.42 4.55
N VAL A 85 14.80 -17.54 5.54
CA VAL A 85 15.21 -16.12 5.47
C VAL A 85 16.74 -16.00 5.37
N GLU A 86 17.45 -16.92 6.00
CA GLU A 86 18.90 -17.07 5.94
C GLU A 86 19.44 -17.32 4.53
N ASN A 87 18.59 -17.80 3.60
CA ASN A 87 18.97 -18.04 2.22
C ASN A 87 18.81 -16.79 1.33
N ILE A 88 18.21 -15.71 1.85
CA ILE A 88 18.00 -14.47 1.10
C ILE A 88 19.32 -13.70 1.08
N PRO A 89 19.90 -13.43 -0.11
CA PRO A 89 21.10 -12.60 -0.21
C PRO A 89 20.87 -11.23 0.40
N ARG A 90 21.83 -10.71 1.16
CA ARG A 90 21.73 -9.38 1.80
C ARG A 90 22.06 -8.23 0.86
N ASP A 91 22.85 -8.51 -0.17
CA ASP A 91 23.30 -7.58 -1.19
C ASP A 91 23.23 -8.25 -2.58
N GLY A 92 23.57 -7.48 -3.62
CA GLY A 92 23.53 -7.93 -5.01
C GLY A 92 22.12 -8.09 -5.59
N PRO A 93 22.01 -8.49 -6.88
CA PRO A 93 20.72 -8.64 -7.56
C PRO A 93 19.89 -9.76 -6.96
N LEU A 94 18.60 -9.49 -6.72
CA LEU A 94 17.64 -10.45 -6.20
C LEU A 94 16.29 -10.27 -6.93
N LEU A 95 15.76 -11.35 -7.49
CA LEU A 95 14.39 -11.40 -8.00
C LEU A 95 13.56 -12.29 -7.09
N ILE A 96 12.53 -11.73 -6.49
CA ILE A 96 11.58 -12.47 -5.65
C ILE A 96 10.34 -12.77 -6.49
N VAL A 97 9.93 -14.03 -6.48
CA VAL A 97 8.73 -14.49 -7.16
C VAL A 97 7.81 -15.13 -6.13
N SER A 98 6.52 -14.82 -6.22
CA SER A 98 5.48 -15.42 -5.40
C SER A 98 4.39 -15.98 -6.29
N ASN A 99 3.78 -17.08 -5.85
CA ASN A 99 2.60 -17.63 -6.51
C ASN A 99 1.40 -16.67 -6.43
N HIS A 100 1.36 -15.81 -5.41
CA HIS A 100 0.34 -14.78 -5.25
C HIS A 100 0.96 -13.52 -4.62
N PRO A 101 1.51 -12.59 -5.41
CA PRO A 101 2.07 -11.33 -4.91
C PRO A 101 1.00 -10.24 -4.74
N GLY A 102 -0.25 -10.60 -4.43
CA GLY A 102 -1.36 -9.65 -4.32
C GLY A 102 -1.50 -9.05 -2.92
N ALA A 103 -1.77 -7.74 -2.84
CA ALA A 103 -2.18 -7.05 -1.61
C ALA A 103 -1.30 -7.37 -0.38
N ILE A 104 -1.83 -8.12 0.59
CA ILE A 104 -1.16 -8.46 1.85
C ILE A 104 0.08 -9.32 1.63
N ASP A 105 0.10 -10.19 0.62
CA ASP A 105 1.23 -11.09 0.39
C ASP A 105 2.49 -10.31 0.00
N SER A 106 2.36 -9.31 -0.87
CA SER A 106 3.49 -8.43 -1.23
C SER A 106 4.01 -7.63 -0.03
N ILE A 107 3.10 -7.17 0.84
CA ILE A 107 3.48 -6.45 2.07
C ILE A 107 4.20 -7.40 3.02
N ALA A 108 3.69 -8.62 3.22
CA ALA A 108 4.30 -9.62 4.09
C ALA A 108 5.68 -10.07 3.59
N ILE A 109 5.81 -10.29 2.28
CA ILE A 109 7.09 -10.60 1.64
C ILE A 109 8.07 -9.44 1.89
N GLY A 110 7.72 -8.22 1.52
CA GLY A 110 8.60 -7.05 1.66
C GLY A 110 8.99 -6.77 3.12
N ALA A 111 8.06 -6.91 4.06
CA ALA A 111 8.32 -6.77 5.50
C ALA A 111 9.32 -7.82 6.04
N SER A 112 9.43 -8.97 5.38
CA SER A 112 10.27 -10.09 5.79
C SER A 112 11.67 -10.09 5.20
N LEU A 113 11.93 -9.24 4.20
CA LEU A 113 13.24 -9.17 3.56
C LEU A 113 14.27 -8.54 4.48
N PRO A 114 15.49 -9.08 4.57
CA PRO A 114 16.58 -8.50 5.34
C PRO A 114 17.25 -7.32 4.60
N ARG A 115 16.48 -6.56 3.81
CA ARG A 115 16.96 -5.52 2.89
C ARG A 115 15.91 -4.42 2.74
N ASP A 116 16.36 -3.19 2.44
CA ASP A 116 15.49 -2.02 2.23
C ASP A 116 15.50 -1.51 0.77
N ASP A 117 16.24 -2.16 -0.12
CA ASP A 117 16.39 -1.83 -1.55
C ASP A 117 15.29 -2.46 -2.44
N LEU A 118 14.10 -2.69 -1.88
CA LEU A 118 12.99 -3.33 -2.58
C LEU A 118 12.40 -2.42 -3.66
N SER A 119 12.08 -3.01 -4.82
CA SER A 119 11.26 -2.38 -5.86
C SER A 119 10.15 -3.33 -6.28
N ILE A 120 8.92 -2.82 -6.35
CA ILE A 120 7.74 -3.61 -6.68
C ILE A 120 7.17 -3.13 -8.02
N ILE A 121 7.01 -4.07 -8.96
CA ILE A 121 6.30 -3.79 -10.21
C ILE A 121 4.83 -4.12 -9.99
N ALA A 122 3.99 -3.09 -9.91
CA ALA A 122 2.55 -3.21 -9.72
C ALA A 122 1.78 -2.47 -10.81
N THR A 123 0.61 -3.02 -11.18
CA THR A 123 -0.33 -2.39 -12.11
C THR A 123 -1.75 -2.50 -11.57
N GLY A 124 -2.68 -1.70 -12.08
CA GLY A 124 -4.11 -1.86 -11.80
C GLY A 124 -4.63 -1.11 -10.56
N PHE A 125 -3.79 -0.38 -9.82
CA PHE A 125 -4.21 0.39 -8.65
C PHE A 125 -3.81 1.88 -8.77
N PRO A 126 -4.71 2.76 -9.23
CA PRO A 126 -4.47 4.21 -9.33
C PRO A 126 -3.97 4.88 -8.05
N LEU A 127 -4.30 4.30 -6.89
CA LEU A 127 -3.78 4.73 -5.60
C LEU A 127 -2.24 4.76 -5.54
N LEU A 128 -1.56 3.79 -6.16
CA LEU A 128 -0.10 3.67 -6.11
C LEU A 128 0.59 4.86 -6.77
N HIS A 129 0.00 5.46 -7.80
CA HIS A 129 0.53 6.68 -8.44
C HIS A 129 0.49 7.91 -7.51
N ARG A 130 -0.17 7.81 -6.36
CA ARG A 130 -0.28 8.89 -5.36
C ARG A 130 0.61 8.64 -4.13
N LEU A 131 1.48 7.64 -4.17
CA LEU A 131 2.45 7.30 -3.13
C LEU A 131 3.87 7.46 -3.72
N PRO A 132 4.47 8.67 -3.69
CA PRO A 132 5.73 8.96 -4.37
C PRO A 132 6.95 8.21 -3.80
N SER A 133 6.82 7.66 -2.59
CA SER A 133 7.90 6.93 -1.90
C SER A 133 7.72 5.42 -1.98
N ALA A 134 6.56 4.94 -2.46
CA ALA A 134 6.18 3.53 -2.46
C ALA A 134 6.29 2.86 -3.83
#